data_AF-A0A8T3M721-F1
#
_entry.id   AF-A0A8T3M721-F1
#
_cell.length_a   1.000
_cell.length_b   1.000
_cell.length_c   1.000
_cell.angle_alpha   90.00
_cell.angle_beta   90.00
_cell.angle_gamma   90.00
#
_symmetry.space_group_name_H-M   'P 1'
#
loop_
_entity.id
_entity.type
_entity.pdbx_description
1 polymer ?
#
loop_
_entity_poly.entity_id
_entity_poly.type
_entity_poly.pdbx_seq_one_letter_code
_entity_poly.pdbx_strand_id
1 'polypeptide(L)'
;MLDHEEKFLFKEEILHLSNAVAEPGILDNVEDLLTDVITSPRFDSEVFTLERSLQVMLGPRAGTTLVGLLTVAPEVFDEVAEVRIPSEVHERLVAWRARFGLAIDNALNFLNNPDGIQGHNFATQVAHLEERRVLQGRLTLVRYNNEPQFFVADAGVFFGLVTDILERLGPYLEPDAVDAESVARLRDALGLVERKTGTHS
;
A
#
# COMPACT_ATOMS: atom_id res chain seq x y z
N MET A 1 -8.28 5.48 -17.43
CA MET A 1 -9.68 5.06 -17.60
C MET A 1 -9.73 4.12 -18.79
N LEU A 2 -10.23 2.91 -18.61
CA LEU A 2 -10.29 1.88 -19.65
C LEU A 2 -11.24 2.29 -20.80
N ASP A 3 -10.91 1.88 -22.03
CA ASP A 3 -11.82 2.00 -23.16
C ASP A 3 -12.95 0.94 -23.12
N HIS A 4 -13.86 0.96 -24.10
CA HIS A 4 -15.02 0.07 -24.10
C HIS A 4 -14.67 -1.42 -24.24
N GLU A 5 -13.64 -1.74 -25.02
CA GLU A 5 -13.19 -3.11 -25.26
C GLU A 5 -12.41 -3.62 -24.04
N GLU A 6 -11.54 -2.79 -23.49
CA GLU A 6 -10.80 -3.07 -22.25
C GLU A 6 -11.74 -3.29 -21.06
N LYS A 7 -12.79 -2.47 -20.92
CA LYS A 7 -13.82 -2.66 -19.88
C LYS A 7 -14.56 -3.98 -20.04
N PHE A 8 -14.90 -4.36 -21.27
CA PHE A 8 -15.58 -5.63 -21.52
C PHE A 8 -14.71 -6.82 -21.08
N LEU A 9 -13.44 -6.85 -21.53
CA LEU A 9 -12.49 -7.90 -21.18
C LEU A 9 -12.22 -7.94 -19.67
N PHE A 10 -12.07 -6.78 -19.03
CA PHE A 10 -11.90 -6.68 -17.59
C PHE A 10 -13.08 -7.34 -16.85
N LYS A 11 -14.32 -7.02 -17.24
CA LYS A 11 -15.51 -7.60 -16.61
C LYS A 11 -15.61 -9.11 -16.81
N GLU A 12 -15.21 -9.63 -17.96
CA GLU A 12 -15.11 -11.09 -18.20
C GLU A 12 -14.08 -11.75 -17.29
N GLU A 13 -12.92 -11.13 -17.08
CA GLU A 13 -11.88 -11.62 -16.17
C GLU A 13 -12.34 -11.61 -14.71
N ILE A 14 -13.03 -10.55 -14.26
CA ILE A 14 -13.60 -10.48 -12.90
C ILE A 14 -14.67 -11.55 -12.70
N LEU A 15 -15.54 -11.77 -13.69
CA LEU A 15 -16.54 -12.84 -13.62
C LEU A 15 -15.89 -14.22 -13.54
N HIS A 16 -14.83 -14.45 -14.31
CA HIS A 16 -14.08 -15.70 -14.26
C HIS A 16 -13.40 -15.91 -12.90
N LEU A 17 -12.71 -14.88 -12.38
CA LEU A 17 -12.11 -14.89 -11.06
C LEU A 17 -13.15 -15.17 -9.98
N SER A 18 -14.30 -14.49 -10.04
CA SER A 18 -15.39 -14.69 -9.07
C SER A 18 -15.85 -16.13 -9.00
N ASN A 19 -15.92 -16.84 -10.14
CA ASN A 19 -16.29 -18.25 -10.14
C ASN A 19 -15.21 -19.13 -9.52
N ALA A 20 -13.93 -18.83 -9.77
CA ALA A 20 -12.81 -19.58 -9.22
C ALA A 20 -12.70 -19.44 -7.68
N VAL A 21 -13.04 -18.27 -7.13
CA VAL A 21 -12.98 -18.04 -5.68
C VAL A 21 -14.29 -18.34 -4.95
N ALA A 22 -15.36 -18.69 -5.66
CA ALA A 22 -16.65 -19.03 -5.06
C ALA A 22 -16.69 -20.43 -4.45
N GLU A 23 -15.64 -21.26 -4.65
CA GLU A 23 -15.54 -22.55 -3.99
C GLU A 23 -15.39 -22.40 -2.46
N PRO A 24 -16.06 -23.23 -1.65
CA PRO A 24 -16.02 -23.11 -0.19
C PRO A 24 -14.59 -23.14 0.36
N GLY A 25 -14.26 -22.16 1.21
CA GLY A 25 -12.96 -22.04 1.87
C GLY A 25 -11.85 -21.42 1.01
N ILE A 26 -12.05 -21.22 -0.30
CA ILE A 26 -11.04 -20.57 -1.16
C ILE A 26 -10.83 -19.10 -0.76
N LEU A 27 -11.90 -18.36 -0.43
CA LEU A 27 -11.77 -16.99 0.05
C LEU A 27 -10.86 -16.91 1.29
N ASP A 28 -11.07 -17.78 2.27
CA ASP A 28 -10.26 -17.80 3.48
C ASP A 28 -8.80 -18.20 3.18
N ASN A 29 -8.59 -19.22 2.33
CA ASN A 29 -7.25 -19.63 1.93
C ASN A 29 -6.46 -18.51 1.21
N VAL A 30 -7.13 -17.74 0.34
CA VAL A 30 -6.52 -16.60 -0.33
C VAL A 30 -6.17 -15.52 0.70
N GLU A 31 -7.07 -15.23 1.64
CA GLU A 31 -6.82 -14.23 2.68
C GLU A 31 -5.67 -14.60 3.60
N ASP A 32 -5.59 -15.87 4.00
CA ASP A 32 -4.49 -16.41 4.80
C ASP A 32 -3.17 -16.29 4.05
N LEU A 33 -3.13 -16.68 2.76
CA LEU A 33 -1.93 -16.51 1.92
C LEU A 33 -1.48 -15.05 1.83
N LEU A 34 -2.41 -14.12 1.57
CA LEU A 34 -2.08 -12.69 1.47
C LEU A 34 -1.60 -12.12 2.82
N THR A 35 -2.16 -12.61 3.92
CA THR A 35 -1.75 -12.23 5.28
C THR A 35 -0.36 -12.79 5.63
N ASP A 36 -0.10 -14.05 5.29
CA ASP A 36 1.20 -14.69 5.49
C ASP A 36 2.29 -13.95 4.71
N VAL A 37 2.03 -13.65 3.44
CA VAL A 37 2.95 -12.87 2.60
C VAL A 37 3.24 -11.51 3.23
N ILE A 38 2.22 -10.73 3.59
CA ILE A 38 2.42 -9.35 4.10
C ILE A 38 3.09 -9.29 5.48
N THR A 39 3.02 -10.38 6.24
CA THR A 39 3.62 -10.48 7.57
C THR A 39 4.97 -11.19 7.56
N SER A 40 5.36 -11.78 6.43
CA SER A 40 6.58 -12.56 6.31
C SER A 40 7.85 -11.72 6.51
N PRO A 41 8.84 -12.23 7.25
CA PRO A 41 10.18 -11.63 7.33
C PRO A 41 10.94 -11.73 5.99
N ARG A 42 10.44 -12.50 5.02
CA ARG A 42 11.00 -12.67 3.67
C ARG A 42 10.06 -12.13 2.59
N PHE A 43 9.31 -11.08 2.92
CA PHE A 43 8.30 -10.43 2.09
C PHE A 43 8.66 -10.34 0.60
N ASP A 44 9.83 -9.78 0.25
CA ASP A 44 10.23 -9.59 -1.14
C ASP A 44 10.25 -10.90 -1.95
N SER A 45 10.78 -11.98 -1.35
CA SER A 45 10.85 -13.28 -2.00
C SER A 45 9.47 -13.94 -2.12
N GLU A 46 8.59 -13.73 -1.15
CA GLU A 46 7.26 -14.32 -1.16
C GLU A 46 6.34 -13.59 -2.14
N VAL A 47 6.42 -12.25 -2.20
CA VAL A 47 5.72 -11.45 -3.21
C VAL A 47 6.17 -11.82 -4.62
N PHE A 48 7.47 -12.05 -4.85
CA PHE A 48 7.97 -12.50 -6.15
C PHE A 48 7.34 -13.83 -6.60
N THR A 49 6.95 -14.68 -5.64
CA THR A 49 6.29 -15.97 -5.92
C THR A 49 4.77 -15.94 -5.79
N LEU A 50 4.18 -14.81 -5.38
CA LEU A 50 2.76 -14.69 -5.05
C LEU A 50 1.86 -15.10 -6.22
N GLU A 51 2.17 -14.63 -7.43
CA GLU A 51 1.40 -15.01 -8.62
C GLU A 51 1.41 -16.52 -8.82
N ARG A 52 2.57 -17.18 -8.67
CA ARG A 52 2.67 -18.62 -8.81
C ARG A 52 1.85 -19.34 -7.73
N SER A 53 1.89 -18.87 -6.48
CA SER A 53 1.11 -19.45 -5.38
C SER A 53 -0.40 -19.35 -5.66
N LEU A 54 -0.86 -18.20 -6.14
CA LEU A 54 -2.26 -17.99 -6.53
C LEU A 54 -2.66 -18.79 -7.77
N GLN A 55 -1.78 -18.96 -8.75
CA GLN A 55 -2.03 -19.81 -9.91
C GLN A 55 -2.16 -21.29 -9.54
N VAL A 56 -1.39 -21.77 -8.56
CA VAL A 56 -1.53 -23.14 -8.03
C VAL A 56 -2.87 -23.31 -7.31
N MET A 57 -3.32 -22.28 -6.60
CA MET A 57 -4.56 -22.31 -5.81
C MET A 57 -5.82 -22.16 -6.67
N LEU A 58 -5.84 -21.20 -7.58
CA LEU A 58 -7.04 -20.76 -8.34
C LEU A 58 -7.01 -21.19 -9.81
N GLY A 59 -5.89 -21.76 -10.26
CA GLY A 59 -5.59 -22.01 -11.67
C GLY A 59 -4.89 -20.82 -12.34
N PRO A 60 -4.24 -21.05 -13.51
CA PRO A 60 -3.35 -20.05 -14.12
C PRO A 60 -4.01 -18.70 -14.41
N ARG A 61 -5.23 -18.72 -14.98
CA ARG A 61 -5.95 -17.50 -15.37
C ARG A 61 -6.40 -16.72 -14.13
N ALA A 62 -7.17 -17.34 -13.24
CA ALA A 62 -7.71 -16.67 -12.06
C ALA A 62 -6.60 -16.19 -11.09
N GLY A 63 -5.51 -16.95 -10.95
CA GLY A 63 -4.36 -16.54 -10.14
C GLY A 63 -3.70 -15.26 -10.66
N THR A 64 -3.41 -15.18 -11.97
CA THR A 64 -2.87 -13.97 -12.59
C THR A 64 -3.87 -12.81 -12.51
N THR A 65 -5.15 -13.06 -12.77
CA THR A 65 -6.20 -12.04 -12.69
C THR A 65 -6.31 -11.45 -11.28
N LEU A 66 -6.20 -12.27 -10.22
CA LEU A 66 -6.23 -11.77 -8.85
C LEU A 66 -5.01 -10.89 -8.51
N VAL A 67 -3.80 -11.28 -8.92
CA VAL A 67 -2.62 -10.41 -8.74
C VAL A 67 -2.79 -9.09 -9.47
N GLY A 68 -3.20 -9.12 -10.73
CA GLY A 68 -3.47 -7.91 -11.51
C GLY A 68 -4.54 -7.03 -10.85
N LEU A 69 -5.59 -7.63 -10.31
CA LEU A 69 -6.64 -6.90 -9.59
C LEU A 69 -6.12 -6.24 -8.31
N LEU A 70 -5.23 -6.89 -7.56
CA LEU A 70 -4.63 -6.34 -6.34
C LEU A 70 -3.71 -5.14 -6.61
N THR A 71 -3.18 -5.02 -7.83
CA THR A 71 -2.23 -3.95 -8.20
C THR A 71 -2.82 -2.92 -9.16
N VAL A 72 -4.01 -3.15 -9.72
CA VAL A 72 -4.64 -2.21 -10.65
C VAL A 72 -4.95 -0.86 -9.99
N ALA A 73 -4.96 0.21 -10.78
CA ALA A 73 -5.34 1.55 -10.32
C ALA A 73 -6.76 1.55 -9.71
N PRO A 74 -7.00 2.30 -8.63
CA PRO A 74 -8.30 2.31 -7.94
C PRO A 74 -9.49 2.64 -8.86
N GLU A 75 -9.32 3.54 -9.82
CA GLU A 75 -10.38 3.93 -10.76
C GLU A 75 -10.78 2.79 -11.71
N VAL A 76 -9.86 1.85 -11.97
CA VAL A 76 -10.15 0.64 -12.74
C VAL A 76 -10.81 -0.42 -11.85
N PHE A 77 -10.44 -0.46 -10.56
CA PHE A 77 -11.05 -1.35 -9.59
C PHE A 77 -12.53 -1.04 -9.36
N ASP A 78 -12.95 0.22 -9.47
CA ASP A 78 -14.36 0.62 -9.37
C ASP A 78 -15.28 -0.11 -10.37
N GLU A 79 -14.74 -0.55 -11.52
CA GLU A 79 -15.48 -1.32 -12.52
C GLU A 79 -15.93 -2.71 -11.99
N VAL A 80 -15.31 -3.23 -10.92
CA VAL A 80 -15.71 -4.48 -10.26
C VAL A 80 -17.14 -4.39 -9.74
N ALA A 81 -17.56 -3.23 -9.24
CA ALA A 81 -18.91 -3.01 -8.74
C ALA A 81 -19.98 -3.11 -9.85
N GLU A 82 -19.58 -2.91 -11.11
CA GLU A 82 -20.47 -3.08 -12.26
C GLU A 82 -20.61 -4.56 -12.67
N VAL A 83 -19.76 -5.45 -12.15
CA VAL A 83 -19.83 -6.90 -12.38
C VAL A 83 -20.79 -7.51 -11.36
N ARG A 84 -21.83 -8.19 -11.84
CA ARG A 84 -22.83 -8.85 -10.97
C ARG A 84 -22.29 -10.14 -10.36
N ILE A 85 -21.34 -10.03 -9.45
CA ILE A 85 -20.74 -11.13 -8.69
C ILE A 85 -21.42 -11.31 -7.32
N PRO A 86 -21.26 -12.47 -6.64
CA PRO A 86 -21.75 -12.66 -5.28
C PRO A 86 -21.20 -11.59 -4.31
N SER A 87 -22.03 -11.12 -3.38
CA SER A 87 -21.67 -10.01 -2.47
C SER A 87 -20.47 -10.33 -1.59
N GLU A 88 -20.37 -11.56 -1.08
CA GLU A 88 -19.24 -11.99 -0.26
C GLU A 88 -17.91 -11.92 -1.03
N VAL A 89 -17.91 -12.35 -2.30
CA VAL A 89 -16.73 -12.27 -3.15
C VAL A 89 -16.35 -10.81 -3.39
N HIS A 90 -17.33 -9.96 -3.72
CA HIS A 90 -17.09 -8.53 -3.90
C HIS A 90 -16.48 -7.88 -2.66
N GLU A 91 -17.06 -8.12 -1.48
CA GLU A 91 -16.57 -7.60 -0.20
C GLU A 91 -15.13 -8.05 0.09
N ARG A 92 -14.82 -9.32 -0.16
CA ARG A 92 -13.45 -9.86 0.01
C ARG A 92 -12.47 -9.22 -0.96
N LEU A 93 -12.80 -9.09 -2.24
CA LEU A 93 -11.93 -8.44 -3.23
C LEU A 93 -11.63 -6.98 -2.84
N VAL A 94 -12.64 -6.22 -2.42
CA VAL A 94 -12.48 -4.84 -1.90
C VAL A 94 -11.56 -4.83 -0.68
N ALA A 95 -11.82 -5.70 0.30
CA ALA A 95 -11.03 -5.78 1.53
C ALA A 95 -9.57 -6.17 1.26
N TRP A 96 -9.31 -7.13 0.36
CA TRP A 96 -7.96 -7.55 0.00
C TRP A 96 -7.20 -6.45 -0.74
N ARG A 97 -7.85 -5.76 -1.70
CA ARG A 97 -7.23 -4.63 -2.40
C ARG A 97 -6.84 -3.51 -1.45
N ALA A 98 -7.70 -3.19 -0.49
CA ALA A 98 -7.47 -2.16 0.51
C ALA A 98 -6.39 -2.53 1.54
N ARG A 99 -6.29 -3.80 1.92
CA ARG A 99 -5.35 -4.27 2.95
C ARG A 99 -3.97 -4.61 2.40
N PHE A 100 -3.91 -5.24 1.23
CA PHE A 100 -2.69 -5.87 0.72
C PHE A 100 -2.18 -5.23 -0.57
N GLY A 101 -3.07 -4.67 -1.38
CA GLY A 101 -2.75 -4.27 -2.76
C GLY A 101 -1.60 -3.29 -2.88
N LEU A 102 -1.55 -2.25 -2.02
CA LEU A 102 -0.47 -1.26 -2.07
C LEU A 102 0.92 -1.87 -1.80
N ALA A 103 1.02 -2.73 -0.78
CA ALA A 103 2.30 -3.30 -0.41
C ALA A 103 2.78 -4.31 -1.45
N ILE A 104 1.87 -5.09 -2.03
CA ILE A 104 2.17 -6.01 -3.13
C ILE A 104 2.60 -5.25 -4.39
N ASP A 105 1.86 -4.21 -4.78
CA ASP A 105 2.17 -3.36 -5.94
C ASP A 105 3.56 -2.70 -5.80
N ASN A 106 3.85 -2.13 -4.63
CA ASN A 106 5.15 -1.52 -4.35
C ASN A 106 6.31 -2.53 -4.46
N ALA A 107 6.14 -3.73 -3.90
CA ALA A 107 7.15 -4.78 -3.96
C ALA A 107 7.37 -5.31 -5.39
N LEU A 108 6.29 -5.53 -6.15
CA LEU A 108 6.40 -5.97 -7.54
C LEU A 108 7.04 -4.90 -8.45
N ASN A 109 6.70 -3.63 -8.27
CA ASN A 109 7.35 -2.53 -8.98
C ASN A 109 8.84 -2.43 -8.62
N PHE A 110 9.22 -2.69 -7.36
CA PHE A 110 10.61 -2.71 -6.93
C PHE A 110 11.40 -3.85 -7.57
N LEU A 111 10.84 -5.05 -7.61
CA LEU A 111 11.49 -6.23 -8.15
C LEU A 111 11.62 -6.18 -9.67
N ASN A 112 10.65 -5.58 -10.36
CA ASN A 112 10.68 -5.44 -11.82
C ASN A 112 11.61 -4.32 -12.31
N ASN A 113 11.82 -3.28 -11.49
CA ASN A 113 12.72 -2.18 -11.83
C ASN A 113 13.40 -1.61 -10.58
N PRO A 114 14.42 -2.31 -10.02
CA PRO A 114 15.09 -1.89 -8.78
C PRO A 114 15.75 -0.51 -8.91
N ASP A 115 16.17 -0.15 -10.13
CA ASP A 115 16.74 1.16 -10.47
C ASP A 115 15.68 2.24 -10.74
N GLY A 116 14.48 1.87 -11.21
CA GLY A 116 13.38 2.79 -11.56
C GLY A 116 12.61 3.35 -10.36
N ILE A 117 12.66 2.69 -9.20
CA ILE A 117 12.12 3.25 -7.96
C ILE A 117 12.93 4.45 -7.45
N GLN A 118 14.13 4.71 -7.99
CA GLN A 118 14.84 5.97 -7.75
C GLN A 118 14.08 7.21 -8.26
N GLY A 119 13.04 7.04 -9.08
CA GLY A 119 12.17 8.12 -9.57
C GLY A 119 10.79 8.22 -8.89
N HIS A 120 10.41 7.25 -8.03
CA HIS A 120 9.12 7.27 -7.35
C HIS A 120 9.29 7.73 -5.90
N ASN A 121 9.18 9.05 -5.70
CA ASN A 121 9.16 9.66 -4.37
C ASN A 121 7.98 9.09 -3.55
N PHE A 122 8.17 8.97 -2.23
CA PHE A 122 7.16 8.55 -1.24
C PHE A 122 5.81 9.30 -1.36
N ALA A 123 5.79 10.47 -2.03
CA ALA A 123 4.59 11.21 -2.41
C ALA A 123 3.55 10.38 -3.18
N THR A 124 3.99 9.43 -4.02
CA THR A 124 3.09 8.53 -4.77
C THR A 124 2.47 7.45 -3.88
N GLN A 125 3.00 7.24 -2.67
CA GLN A 125 2.62 6.18 -1.74
C GLN A 125 1.68 6.64 -0.60
N VAL A 126 1.36 7.94 -0.51
CA VAL A 126 0.56 8.52 0.60
C VAL A 126 -0.72 9.23 0.16
N ALA A 127 -0.93 9.43 -1.15
CA ALA A 127 -2.04 10.25 -1.63
C ALA A 127 -3.13 9.40 -2.29
N HIS A 128 -4.14 8.97 -1.53
CA HIS A 128 -5.47 8.63 -2.08
C HIS A 128 -6.60 8.86 -1.07
N LEU A 129 -7.13 10.09 -1.13
CA LEU A 129 -8.52 10.55 -0.93
C LEU A 129 -8.43 12.06 -0.74
N GLU A 130 -9.24 12.81 -1.48
CA GLU A 130 -9.35 14.28 -1.52
C GLU A 130 -8.88 14.97 -0.21
N GLU A 131 -7.64 15.47 -0.21
CA GLU A 131 -7.00 16.22 0.90
C GLU A 131 -6.66 15.46 2.19
N ARG A 132 -6.67 14.12 2.20
CA ARG A 132 -6.30 13.31 3.37
C ARG A 132 -5.12 12.39 3.08
N ARG A 133 -3.96 12.70 3.67
CA ARG A 133 -2.83 11.77 3.79
C ARG A 133 -3.22 10.66 4.76
N VAL A 134 -3.28 9.42 4.28
CA VAL A 134 -3.55 8.23 5.11
C VAL A 134 -2.28 7.38 5.11
N LEU A 135 -1.73 7.10 6.29
CA LEU A 135 -0.67 6.11 6.45
C LEU A 135 -1.30 4.73 6.46
N GLN A 136 -1.46 4.13 5.29
CA GLN A 136 -1.86 2.74 5.18
C GLN A 136 -0.77 1.98 4.44
N GLY A 137 -0.14 1.03 5.14
CA GLY A 137 1.07 0.35 4.69
C GLY A 137 2.20 0.63 5.66
N ARG A 138 2.67 -0.40 6.35
CA ARG A 138 3.76 -0.32 7.32
C ARG A 138 4.94 0.37 6.63
N LEU A 139 5.37 1.50 7.20
CA LEU A 139 6.71 2.05 7.00
C LEU A 139 7.70 0.88 6.97
N THR A 140 8.27 0.56 5.82
CA THR A 140 9.45 -0.30 5.78
C THR A 140 10.64 0.52 6.30
N LEU A 141 10.63 0.87 7.59
CA LEU A 141 11.75 1.48 8.33
C LEU A 141 13.05 0.69 8.15
N VAL A 142 12.94 -0.59 7.79
CA VAL A 142 14.05 -1.49 7.45
C VAL A 142 14.88 -0.95 6.28
N ARG A 143 14.28 -0.26 5.29
CA ARG A 143 15.02 0.31 4.14
C ARG A 143 15.84 1.54 4.52
N TYR A 144 15.30 2.39 5.39
CA TYR A 144 15.95 3.62 5.85
C TYR A 144 17.12 3.39 6.80
N ASN A 145 17.16 2.23 7.47
CA ASN A 145 18.21 1.90 8.43
C ASN A 145 19.52 1.44 7.76
N ASN A 146 19.44 0.94 6.51
CA ASN A 146 20.60 0.39 5.80
C ASN A 146 21.23 1.37 4.79
N GLU A 147 20.48 2.34 4.28
CA GLU A 147 20.91 3.26 3.22
C GLU A 147 20.43 4.71 3.46
N PRO A 148 21.26 5.58 4.09
CA PRO A 148 20.89 6.95 4.49
C PRO A 148 20.41 7.86 3.35
N GLN A 149 20.87 7.60 2.12
CA GLN A 149 20.49 8.36 0.93
C GLN A 149 18.99 8.37 0.66
N PHE A 150 18.30 7.26 0.94
CA PHE A 150 16.84 7.18 0.76
C PHE A 150 16.10 7.97 1.84
N PHE A 151 16.64 7.98 3.07
CA PHE A 151 16.07 8.76 4.17
C PHE A 151 16.14 10.28 3.89
N VAL A 152 17.23 10.72 3.25
CA VAL A 152 17.42 12.12 2.85
C VAL A 152 16.52 12.51 1.68
N ALA A 153 16.37 11.63 0.68
CA ALA A 153 15.54 11.90 -0.50
C ALA A 153 14.05 12.12 -0.15
N ASP A 154 13.53 11.37 0.83
CA ASP A 154 12.13 11.46 1.27
C ASP A 154 11.91 12.40 2.47
N ALA A 155 12.93 13.14 2.92
CA ALA A 155 12.87 13.97 4.12
C ALA A 155 11.68 14.95 4.12
N GLY A 156 11.39 15.58 2.98
CA GLY A 156 10.26 16.50 2.83
C GLY A 156 8.90 15.83 3.07
N VAL A 157 8.75 14.57 2.69
CA VAL A 157 7.50 13.84 2.89
C VAL A 157 7.34 13.39 4.33
N PHE A 158 8.43 12.97 4.98
CA PHE A 158 8.43 12.68 6.42
C PHE A 158 8.09 13.91 7.25
N PHE A 159 8.71 15.05 6.97
CA PHE A 159 8.38 16.30 7.67
C PHE A 159 6.93 16.73 7.42
N GLY A 160 6.42 16.59 6.19
CA GLY A 160 5.02 16.84 5.88
C GLY A 160 4.08 15.95 6.69
N LEU A 161 4.35 14.65 6.76
CA LEU A 161 3.54 13.71 7.53
C LEU A 161 3.54 14.00 9.03
N VAL A 162 4.73 14.26 9.60
CA VAL A 162 4.86 14.65 11.01
C VAL A 162 4.06 15.92 11.28
N THR A 163 4.11 16.90 10.39
CA THR A 163 3.32 18.14 10.48
C THR A 163 1.82 17.84 10.52
N ASP A 164 1.31 17.07 9.55
CA ASP A 164 -0.11 16.71 9.48
C ASP A 164 -0.61 15.98 10.74
N ILE A 165 0.21 15.05 11.28
CA ILE A 165 -0.12 14.32 12.50
C ILE A 165 -0.20 15.28 13.69
N LEU A 166 0.80 16.16 13.84
CA LEU A 166 0.85 17.11 14.95
C LEU A 166 -0.30 18.14 14.89
N GLU A 167 -0.63 18.64 13.70
CA GLU A 167 -1.76 19.56 13.50
C GLU A 167 -3.11 18.91 13.84
N ARG A 168 -3.29 17.63 13.49
CA ARG A 168 -4.52 16.88 13.80
C ARG A 168 -4.61 16.48 15.26
N LEU A 169 -3.48 16.13 15.88
CA LEU A 169 -3.42 15.68 17.26
C LEU A 169 -3.59 16.86 18.23
N GLY A 170 -3.00 18.01 17.92
CA GLY A 170 -2.95 19.20 18.79
C GLY A 170 -4.28 19.59 19.43
N PRO A 171 -5.40 19.69 18.69
CA PRO A 171 -6.72 20.03 19.24
C PRO A 171 -7.27 19.05 20.28
N TYR A 172 -6.78 17.81 20.32
CA TYR A 172 -7.25 16.75 21.22
C TYR A 172 -6.26 16.43 22.36
N LEU A 173 -5.14 17.15 22.46
CA LEU A 173 -4.16 16.93 23.52
C LEU A 173 -4.61 17.56 24.84
N GLU A 174 -4.64 16.73 25.89
CA GLU A 174 -4.81 17.16 27.27
C GLU A 174 -3.44 17.50 27.90
N PRO A 175 -3.37 18.32 28.97
CA PRO A 175 -2.10 18.80 29.56
C PRO A 175 -1.15 17.71 30.06
N ASP A 176 -1.65 16.50 30.31
CA ASP A 176 -0.95 15.31 30.79
C ASP A 176 -0.86 14.19 29.74
N ALA A 177 -1.38 14.42 28.53
CA ALA A 177 -1.36 13.44 27.45
C ALA A 177 0.05 13.15 26.91
N VAL A 178 1.00 14.08 27.09
CA VAL A 178 2.40 13.94 26.65
C VAL A 178 3.33 14.42 27.75
N ASP A 179 4.33 13.61 28.09
CA ASP A 179 5.32 13.97 29.10
C ASP A 179 6.28 15.07 28.60
N ALA A 180 6.82 15.85 29.54
CA ALA A 180 7.68 16.99 29.24
C ALA A 180 9.00 16.60 28.51
N GLU A 181 9.49 15.38 28.71
CA GLU A 181 10.71 14.88 28.07
C GLU A 181 10.48 14.63 26.58
N SER A 182 9.35 14.02 26.21
CA SER A 182 8.94 13.82 24.82
C SER A 182 8.82 15.15 24.06
N VAL A 183 8.22 16.17 24.69
CA VAL A 183 8.11 17.51 24.09
C VAL A 183 9.49 18.17 23.96
N ALA A 184 10.39 17.99 24.92
CA ALA A 184 11.75 18.53 24.85
C ALA A 184 12.55 17.89 23.71
N ARG A 185 12.48 16.56 23.57
CA ARG A 185 13.14 15.82 22.48
C ARG A 185 12.64 16.24 21.11
N LEU A 186 11.34 16.49 20.96
CA LEU A 186 10.77 17.01 19.72
C LEU A 186 11.34 18.40 19.38
N ARG A 187 11.44 19.29 20.38
CA ARG A 187 12.05 20.61 20.22
C ARG A 187 13.53 20.52 19.81
N ASP A 188 14.30 19.64 20.43
CA ASP A 188 15.71 19.46 20.09
C ASP A 188 15.90 18.92 18.67
N ALA A 189 15.04 18.00 18.25
CA ALA A 189 15.02 17.46 16.89
C ALA A 189 14.68 18.55 15.87
N LEU A 190 13.66 19.38 16.11
CA LEU A 190 13.32 20.52 15.26
C LEU A 190 14.48 21.53 15.20
N GLY A 191 15.12 21.84 16.34
CA GLY A 191 16.30 22.70 16.36
C GLY A 191 17.48 22.14 15.57
N LEU A 192 17.64 20.80 15.50
CA LEU A 192 18.63 20.19 14.61
C LEU A 192 18.28 20.38 13.13
N VAL A 193 17.00 20.24 12.77
CA VAL A 193 16.51 20.47 11.42
C VAL A 193 16.74 21.92 11.01
N GLU A 194 16.37 22.89 11.85
CA GLU A 194 16.60 24.32 11.61
C GLU A 194 18.08 24.63 11.41
N ARG A 195 18.98 24.08 12.25
CA ARG A 195 20.43 24.28 12.08
C ARG A 195 20.96 23.69 10.77
N LYS A 196 20.33 22.65 10.24
CA LYS A 196 20.77 21.94 9.02
C LYS A 196 20.12 22.48 7.74
N THR A 197 18.93 23.04 7.84
CA THR A 197 18.14 23.55 6.71
C THR A 197 18.09 25.07 6.65
N GLY A 198 18.54 25.75 7.71
CA GLY A 198 18.70 27.19 7.76
C GLY A 198 19.66 27.68 6.69
N THR A 199 19.09 28.27 5.64
CA THR A 199 19.76 29.12 4.68
C THR A 199 20.63 30.12 5.42
N HIS A 200 21.92 30.21 5.08
CA HIS A 200 22.66 31.42 5.37
C HIS A 200 22.05 32.54 4.53
N SER A 201 21.12 33.27 5.15
CA SER A 201 20.48 34.52 4.71
C SER A 201 19.56 34.44 3.48
#